data_AF-A0A6L8LVY2-F1
#
_entry.id   AF-A0A6L8LVY2-F1
#
_cell.length_a   1.000
_cell.length_b   1.000
_cell.length_c   1.000
_cell.angle_alpha   90.00
_cell.angle_beta   90.00
_cell.angle_gamma   90.00
#
_symmetry.space_group_name_H-M   'P 1'
#
loop_
_entity.id
_entity.type
_entity.pdbx_description
1 polymer ?
#
loop_
_entity_poly.entity_id
_entity_poly.type
_entity_poly.pdbx_seq_one_letter_code
_entity_poly.pdbx_strand_id
1 'polypeptide(L)'
;MKKMIKAAGLSLMLLTSSFVANAAGSTQKIGYINTAQVFQALPQREVVLQKMQEEFKDKADELKSIQAEAKTKIEKLKRDGELLGPEEVEKLRVEIAQLDSKYKIKGQALEKASARREAEEKQKLFKVIQDAVKKVAEKEGYDIVVDIQTMQYGKPEYNISEKVIKTLK
;
A
#
# COMPACT_ATOMS: atom_id res chain seq x y z
N MET A 1 -68.95 33.56 50.30
CA MET A 1 -68.20 32.82 51.36
C MET A 1 -67.79 31.46 50.78
N LYS A 2 -66.74 31.39 49.95
CA LYS A 2 -65.37 30.96 50.32
C LYS A 2 -65.33 29.77 51.28
N LYS A 3 -65.32 28.53 50.75
CA LYS A 3 -64.66 27.34 51.36
C LYS A 3 -64.75 26.05 50.51
N MET A 4 -64.73 26.11 49.18
CA MET A 4 -64.70 24.89 48.33
C MET A 4 -63.69 24.95 47.17
N ILE A 5 -62.57 25.65 47.35
CA ILE A 5 -61.47 25.66 46.36
C ILE A 5 -60.15 25.47 47.12
N LYS A 6 -59.98 24.32 47.79
CA LYS A 6 -58.69 23.89 48.38
C LYS A 6 -58.60 22.37 48.47
N ALA A 7 -58.87 21.64 47.39
CA ALA A 7 -58.62 20.19 47.34
C ALA A 7 -58.47 19.63 45.91
N ALA A 8 -58.07 20.46 44.95
CA ALA A 8 -57.85 20.05 43.55
C ALA A 8 -56.51 20.58 43.00
N GLY A 9 -55.51 20.73 43.88
CA GLY A 9 -54.18 21.27 43.55
C GLY A 9 -53.03 20.34 43.91
N LEU A 10 -53.31 19.07 44.26
CA LEU A 10 -52.30 18.11 44.75
C LEU A 10 -52.24 16.81 43.93
N SER A 11 -52.67 16.83 42.68
CA SER A 11 -52.63 15.68 41.77
C SER A 11 -52.06 16.01 40.39
N LEU A 12 -51.35 17.12 40.24
CA LEU A 12 -50.69 17.51 38.98
C LEU A 12 -49.20 17.88 39.16
N MET A 13 -48.56 17.30 40.19
CA MET A 13 -47.14 17.51 40.48
C MET A 13 -46.37 16.18 40.56
N LEU A 14 -46.78 15.20 39.74
CA LEU A 14 -46.14 13.87 39.63
C LEU A 14 -45.97 13.39 38.18
N LEU A 15 -45.95 14.31 37.21
CA LEU A 15 -45.74 13.95 35.79
C LEU A 15 -44.57 14.69 35.11
N THR A 16 -43.66 15.30 35.87
CA THR A 16 -42.48 15.98 35.32
C THR A 16 -41.17 15.21 35.48
N SER A 17 -41.19 13.97 35.97
CA SER A 17 -39.98 13.20 36.29
C SER A 17 -39.79 11.94 35.43
N SER A 18 -40.02 12.00 34.11
CA SER A 18 -39.69 10.87 33.22
C SER A 18 -39.37 11.27 31.78
N PHE A 19 -38.59 12.34 31.58
CA PHE A 19 -37.88 12.55 30.30
C PHE A 19 -36.46 13.05 30.57
N VAL A 20 -35.74 12.39 31.46
CA VAL A 20 -34.30 12.22 31.19
C VAL A 20 -34.24 11.11 30.16
N ALA A 21 -34.55 11.46 28.91
CA ALA A 21 -34.02 10.70 27.80
C ALA A 21 -32.51 10.74 28.02
N ASN A 22 -31.95 9.70 28.64
CA ASN A 22 -30.56 9.38 28.41
C ASN A 22 -30.48 9.36 26.89
N ALA A 23 -29.90 10.41 26.32
CA ALA A 23 -29.32 10.35 25.01
C ALA A 23 -28.24 9.28 25.13
N ALA A 24 -28.64 8.02 25.07
CA ALA A 24 -27.82 6.93 24.63
C ALA A 24 -27.58 7.21 23.15
N GLY A 25 -26.83 8.29 22.87
CA GLY A 25 -26.14 8.43 21.61
C GLY A 25 -25.32 7.16 21.51
N SER A 26 -25.61 6.36 20.50
CA SER A 26 -24.82 5.18 20.15
C SER A 26 -23.36 5.59 20.26
N THR A 27 -22.66 5.06 21.27
CA THR A 27 -21.26 5.41 21.50
C THR A 27 -20.52 4.90 20.28
N GLN A 28 -20.16 5.82 19.37
CA GLN A 28 -19.58 5.48 18.10
C GLN A 28 -18.27 4.73 18.36
N LYS A 29 -18.18 3.49 17.88
CA LYS A 29 -17.01 2.65 18.12
C LYS A 29 -15.98 2.93 17.04
N ILE A 30 -14.96 3.68 17.42
CA ILE A 30 -13.86 4.08 16.54
C ILE A 30 -12.64 3.23 16.84
N GLY A 31 -12.02 2.68 15.79
CA GLY A 31 -10.75 1.96 15.85
C GLY A 31 -9.73 2.60 14.93
N TYR A 32 -8.47 2.21 15.08
CA TYR A 32 -7.43 2.54 14.12
C TYR A 32 -6.60 1.34 13.72
N ILE A 33 -5.99 1.44 12.54
CA ILE A 33 -5.09 0.44 11.97
C ILE A 33 -3.77 1.08 11.58
N ASN A 34 -2.71 0.29 11.60
CA ASN A 34 -1.47 0.60 10.94
C ASN A 34 -1.41 -0.21 9.65
N THR A 35 -1.88 0.38 8.55
CA THR A 35 -1.91 -0.34 7.26
C THR A 35 -0.51 -0.75 6.81
N ALA A 36 0.53 0.02 7.13
CA ALA A 36 1.91 -0.34 6.80
C ALA A 36 2.36 -1.62 7.55
N GLN A 37 2.05 -1.73 8.84
CA GLN A 37 2.31 -2.93 9.62
C GLN A 37 1.54 -4.14 9.08
N VAL A 38 0.24 -3.97 8.77
CA VAL A 38 -0.60 -5.05 8.22
C VAL A 38 -0.06 -5.50 6.86
N PHE A 39 0.32 -4.56 6.00
CA PHE A 39 0.90 -4.84 4.69
C PHE A 39 2.20 -5.65 4.79
N GLN A 40 3.08 -5.32 5.73
CA GLN A 40 4.33 -6.06 5.96
C GLN A 40 4.07 -7.50 6.41
N ALA A 41 2.99 -7.73 7.15
CA ALA A 41 2.60 -9.05 7.66
C ALA A 41 1.82 -9.92 6.64
N LEU A 42 1.50 -9.40 5.45
CA LEU A 42 0.77 -10.15 4.44
C LEU A 42 1.61 -11.32 3.89
N PRO A 43 1.12 -12.57 3.94
CA PRO A 43 1.83 -13.71 3.35
C PRO A 43 1.90 -13.60 1.82
N GLN A 44 0.90 -12.99 1.17
CA GLN A 44 0.88 -12.84 -0.29
C GLN A 44 1.99 -11.91 -0.81
N ARG A 45 2.62 -11.10 0.05
CA ARG A 45 3.71 -10.19 -0.32
C ARG A 45 4.89 -10.96 -0.91
N GLU A 46 5.29 -12.06 -0.29
CA GLU A 46 6.44 -12.86 -0.75
C GLU A 46 6.14 -13.55 -2.08
N VAL A 47 4.91 -14.04 -2.25
CA VAL A 47 4.45 -14.64 -3.51
C VAL A 47 4.48 -13.62 -4.65
N VAL A 48 4.01 -12.39 -4.39
CA VAL A 48 4.07 -11.29 -5.37
C VAL A 48 5.51 -10.95 -5.73
N LEU A 49 6.41 -10.88 -4.74
CA LEU A 49 7.83 -10.60 -4.97
C LEU A 49 8.49 -11.66 -5.85
N GLN A 50 8.27 -12.94 -5.57
CA GLN A 50 8.80 -14.04 -6.39
C GLN A 50 8.26 -13.97 -7.82
N LYS A 51 6.95 -13.77 -7.98
CA LYS A 51 6.33 -13.63 -9.30
C LYS A 51 6.89 -12.45 -10.09
N MET A 52 7.13 -11.31 -9.44
CA MET A 52 7.76 -10.17 -10.08
C MET A 52 9.21 -10.47 -10.49
N GLN A 53 9.99 -11.15 -9.64
CA GLN A 53 11.35 -11.55 -9.98
C GLN A 53 11.36 -12.46 -11.21
N GLU A 54 10.47 -13.43 -11.29
CA GLU A 54 10.32 -14.32 -12.45
C GLU A 54 9.89 -13.55 -13.71
N GLU A 55 8.86 -12.71 -13.60
CA GLU A 55 8.30 -11.93 -14.74
C GLU A 55 9.33 -11.00 -15.38
N PHE A 56 10.26 -10.47 -14.59
CA PHE A 56 11.27 -9.51 -15.04
C PHE A 56 12.68 -10.10 -15.20
N LYS A 57 12.88 -11.37 -14.87
CA LYS A 57 14.18 -12.05 -14.95
C LYS A 57 14.79 -11.98 -16.34
N ASP A 58 14.04 -12.40 -17.36
CA ASP A 58 14.56 -12.46 -18.74
C ASP A 58 14.95 -11.08 -19.26
N LYS A 59 14.19 -10.04 -18.92
CA LYS A 59 14.50 -8.66 -19.31
C LYS A 59 15.73 -8.12 -18.59
N ALA A 60 15.89 -8.46 -17.31
CA ALA A 60 17.07 -8.09 -16.55
C ALA A 60 18.32 -8.82 -17.09
N ASP A 61 18.20 -10.09 -17.45
CA ASP A 61 19.28 -10.87 -18.02
C ASP A 61 19.63 -10.40 -19.45
N GLU A 62 18.66 -9.96 -20.25
CA GLU A 62 18.92 -9.29 -21.53
C GLU A 62 19.75 -8.00 -21.34
N LEU A 63 19.39 -7.16 -20.37
CA LEU A 63 20.15 -5.93 -20.07
C LEU A 63 21.58 -6.24 -19.63
N LYS A 64 21.78 -7.26 -18.79
CA LYS A 64 23.13 -7.71 -18.40
C LYS A 64 23.93 -8.19 -19.60
N SER A 65 23.30 -8.90 -20.54
CA SER A 65 23.97 -9.36 -21.78
C SER A 65 24.41 -8.18 -22.64
N ILE A 66 23.54 -7.17 -22.83
CA ILE A 66 23.89 -5.97 -23.60
C ILE A 66 25.05 -5.22 -22.93
N GLN A 67 25.00 -5.09 -21.60
CA GLN A 67 26.07 -4.43 -20.84
C GLN A 67 27.41 -5.19 -20.95
N ALA A 68 27.37 -6.52 -20.87
CA ALA A 68 28.57 -7.35 -21.03
C ALA A 68 29.16 -7.23 -22.44
N GLU A 69 28.31 -7.28 -23.48
CA GLU A 69 28.74 -7.12 -24.87
C GLU A 69 29.37 -5.74 -25.11
N ALA A 70 28.73 -4.67 -24.62
CA ALA A 70 29.26 -3.31 -24.72
C ALA A 70 30.63 -3.21 -24.02
N LYS A 71 30.76 -3.77 -22.82
CA LYS A 71 32.03 -3.80 -22.07
C LYS A 71 33.13 -4.52 -22.85
N THR A 72 32.85 -5.69 -23.42
CA THR A 72 33.82 -6.43 -24.24
C THR A 72 34.28 -5.63 -25.46
N LYS A 73 33.36 -4.94 -26.17
CA LYS A 73 33.72 -4.10 -27.32
C LYS A 73 34.53 -2.87 -26.91
N ILE A 74 34.19 -2.24 -25.78
CA ILE A 74 34.95 -1.11 -25.21
C ILE A 74 36.38 -1.55 -24.86
N GLU A 75 36.52 -2.70 -24.19
CA GLU A 75 37.83 -3.25 -23.83
C GLU A 75 38.66 -3.60 -25.07
N LYS A 76 38.03 -4.17 -26.12
CA LYS A 76 38.68 -4.43 -27.41
C LYS A 76 39.16 -3.13 -28.06
N LEU A 77 38.30 -2.13 -28.15
CA LEU A 77 38.65 -0.83 -28.73
C LEU A 77 39.81 -0.16 -27.97
N LYS A 78 39.83 -0.28 -26.64
CA LYS A 78 40.90 0.28 -25.80
C LYS A 78 42.23 -0.44 -25.97
N ARG A 79 42.20 -1.77 -26.15
CA ARG A 79 43.41 -2.60 -26.26
C ARG A 79 44.00 -2.61 -27.65
N ASP A 80 43.14 -2.79 -28.65
CA ASP A 80 43.55 -3.09 -30.03
C ASP A 80 43.35 -1.87 -30.93
N GLY A 81 42.83 -0.75 -30.42
CA GLY A 81 42.44 0.42 -31.23
C GLY A 81 43.56 1.00 -32.08
N GLU A 82 44.81 0.93 -31.62
CA GLU A 82 45.99 1.39 -32.37
C GLU A 82 46.44 0.38 -33.45
N LEU A 83 46.00 -0.86 -33.35
CA LEU A 83 46.31 -1.96 -34.29
C LEU A 83 45.22 -2.13 -35.36
N LEU A 84 44.03 -1.58 -35.14
CA LEU A 84 42.89 -1.67 -36.05
C LEU A 84 42.92 -0.59 -37.13
N GLY A 85 42.33 -0.90 -38.30
CA GLY A 85 42.15 0.10 -39.36
C GLY A 85 41.10 1.17 -38.99
N PRO A 86 41.15 2.38 -39.59
CA PRO A 86 40.19 3.44 -39.30
C PRO A 86 38.72 3.04 -39.46
N GLU A 87 38.40 2.23 -40.47
CA GLU A 87 37.05 1.71 -40.71
C GLU A 87 36.58 0.74 -39.61
N GLU A 88 37.47 -0.13 -39.12
CA GLU A 88 37.16 -1.08 -38.05
C GLU A 88 36.96 -0.37 -36.71
N VAL A 89 37.77 0.65 -36.44
CA VAL A 89 37.61 1.53 -35.28
C VAL A 89 36.25 2.23 -35.30
N GLU A 90 35.85 2.78 -36.44
CA GLU A 90 34.57 3.46 -36.57
C GLU A 90 33.40 2.48 -36.43
N LYS A 91 33.49 1.30 -37.04
CA LYS A 91 32.49 0.23 -36.87
C LYS A 91 32.32 -0.15 -35.40
N LEU A 92 33.41 -0.35 -34.65
CA LEU A 92 33.34 -0.64 -33.22
C LEU A 92 32.70 0.48 -32.42
N ARG A 93 33.00 1.75 -32.73
CA ARG A 93 32.38 2.91 -32.07
C ARG A 93 30.88 2.95 -32.30
N VAL A 94 30.44 2.70 -33.54
CA VAL A 94 29.01 2.63 -33.88
C VAL A 94 28.32 1.48 -33.14
N GLU A 95 28.92 0.28 -33.11
CA GLU A 95 28.36 -0.86 -32.38
C GLU A 95 28.23 -0.57 -30.87
N ILE A 96 29.23 0.05 -30.26
CA ILE A 96 29.18 0.47 -28.85
C ILE A 96 28.05 1.48 -28.62
N ALA A 97 27.91 2.49 -29.49
CA ALA A 97 26.85 3.49 -29.39
C ALA A 97 25.45 2.86 -29.54
N GLN A 98 25.30 1.88 -30.44
CA GLN A 98 24.06 1.14 -30.62
C GLN A 98 23.71 0.31 -29.38
N LEU A 99 24.68 -0.36 -28.77
CA LEU A 99 24.47 -1.13 -27.53
C LEU A 99 24.10 -0.22 -26.36
N ASP A 100 24.75 0.95 -26.22
CA ASP A 100 24.41 1.94 -25.19
C ASP A 100 22.97 2.47 -25.37
N SER A 101 22.59 2.82 -26.60
CA SER A 101 21.21 3.24 -26.92
C SER A 101 20.19 2.13 -26.60
N LYS A 102 20.48 0.90 -27.03
CA LYS A 102 19.63 -0.28 -26.76
C LYS A 102 19.48 -0.53 -25.26
N TYR A 103 20.57 -0.43 -24.49
CA TYR A 103 20.57 -0.57 -23.04
C TYR A 103 19.68 0.49 -22.39
N LYS A 104 19.84 1.77 -22.75
CA LYS A 104 19.03 2.88 -22.20
C LYS A 104 17.54 2.69 -22.47
N ILE A 105 17.16 2.38 -23.72
CA ILE A 105 15.76 2.18 -24.11
C ILE A 105 15.14 1.00 -23.35
N LYS A 106 15.83 -0.15 -23.32
CA LYS A 106 15.33 -1.34 -22.63
C LYS A 106 15.31 -1.17 -21.12
N GLY A 107 16.30 -0.47 -20.55
CA GLY A 107 16.37 -0.14 -19.13
C GLY A 107 15.18 0.68 -18.69
N GLN A 108 14.88 1.77 -19.41
CA GLN A 108 13.70 2.61 -19.14
C GLN A 108 12.39 1.83 -19.30
N ALA A 109 12.29 0.98 -20.33
CA ALA A 109 11.10 0.16 -20.54
C ALA A 109 10.90 -0.86 -19.39
N LEU A 110 11.98 -1.49 -18.92
CA LEU A 110 11.95 -2.41 -17.79
C LEU A 110 11.53 -1.69 -16.50
N GLU A 111 12.13 -0.54 -16.21
CA GLU A 111 11.81 0.26 -15.03
C GLU A 111 10.34 0.67 -15.00
N LYS A 112 9.82 1.22 -16.10
CA LYS A 112 8.41 1.61 -16.21
C LYS A 112 7.47 0.42 -16.06
N ALA A 113 7.80 -0.71 -16.69
CA ALA A 113 7.01 -1.93 -16.58
C ALA A 113 7.01 -2.48 -15.15
N SER A 114 8.17 -2.53 -14.51
CA SER A 114 8.33 -2.99 -13.12
C SER A 114 7.55 -2.10 -12.15
N ALA A 115 7.71 -0.79 -12.24
CA ALA A 115 6.99 0.16 -11.38
C ALA A 115 5.47 0.06 -11.56
N ARG A 116 4.99 -0.09 -12.81
CA ARG A 116 3.57 -0.29 -13.09
C ARG A 116 3.05 -1.59 -12.47
N ARG A 117 3.74 -2.71 -12.69
CA ARG A 117 3.34 -4.01 -12.14
C ARG A 117 3.38 -4.01 -10.61
N GLU A 118 4.39 -3.38 -10.02
CA GLU A 118 4.48 -3.19 -8.56
C GLU A 118 3.27 -2.43 -8.01
N ALA A 119 2.87 -1.33 -8.66
CA ALA A 119 1.71 -0.56 -8.26
C ALA A 119 0.41 -1.37 -8.38
N GLU A 120 0.24 -2.13 -9.46
CA GLU A 120 -0.91 -3.02 -9.67
C GLU A 120 -1.02 -4.10 -8.58
N GLU A 121 0.09 -4.78 -8.27
CA GLU A 121 0.09 -5.82 -7.23
C GLU A 121 -0.09 -5.22 -5.83
N LYS A 122 0.54 -4.07 -5.53
CA LYS A 122 0.30 -3.32 -4.29
C LYS A 122 -1.18 -2.97 -4.12
N GLN A 123 -1.83 -2.48 -5.18
CA GLN A 123 -3.25 -2.15 -5.13
C GLN A 123 -4.11 -3.39 -4.83
N LYS A 124 -3.78 -4.56 -5.38
CA LYS A 124 -4.48 -5.82 -5.05
C LYS A 124 -4.29 -6.18 -3.58
N LEU A 125 -3.08 -6.08 -3.05
CA LEU A 125 -2.80 -6.33 -1.64
C LEU A 125 -3.55 -5.35 -0.72
N PHE A 126 -3.65 -4.07 -1.09
CA PHE A 126 -4.46 -3.11 -0.34
C PHE A 126 -5.94 -3.48 -0.29
N LYS A 127 -6.52 -4.00 -1.39
CA LYS A 127 -7.90 -4.51 -1.37
C LYS A 127 -8.07 -5.68 -0.40
N VAL A 128 -7.12 -6.60 -0.36
CA VAL A 128 -7.11 -7.71 0.61
C VAL A 128 -7.09 -7.20 2.05
N ILE A 129 -6.30 -6.15 2.33
CA ILE A 129 -6.28 -5.50 3.65
C ILE A 129 -7.65 -4.85 3.93
N GLN A 130 -8.20 -4.09 2.99
CA GLN A 130 -9.50 -3.43 3.16
C GLN A 130 -10.61 -4.44 3.46
N ASP A 131 -10.64 -5.58 2.77
CA ASP A 131 -11.60 -6.64 3.01
C ASP A 131 -11.43 -7.26 4.41
N ALA A 132 -10.18 -7.46 4.87
CA ALA A 132 -9.91 -7.95 6.22
C ALA A 132 -10.29 -6.93 7.30
N VAL A 133 -10.02 -5.64 7.08
CA VAL A 133 -10.45 -4.55 7.97
C VAL A 133 -11.97 -4.53 8.07
N LYS A 134 -12.68 -4.61 6.94
CA LYS A 134 -14.14 -4.65 6.90
C LYS A 134 -14.69 -5.83 7.71
N LYS A 135 -14.14 -7.03 7.53
CA LYS A 135 -14.55 -8.22 8.31
C LYS A 135 -14.37 -8.04 9.82
N VAL A 136 -13.24 -7.46 10.25
CA VAL A 136 -12.99 -7.17 11.67
C VAL A 136 -13.94 -6.09 12.17
N ALA A 137 -14.16 -5.04 11.38
CA ALA A 137 -15.05 -3.94 11.72
C ALA A 137 -16.49 -4.42 11.92
N GLU A 138 -17.04 -5.18 10.98
CA GLU A 138 -18.39 -5.75 11.06
C GLU A 138 -18.53 -6.72 12.24
N LYS A 139 -17.53 -7.60 12.45
CA LYS A 139 -17.55 -8.59 13.54
C LYS A 139 -17.53 -7.95 14.93
N GLU A 140 -16.80 -6.85 15.09
CA GLU A 140 -16.65 -6.19 16.39
C GLU A 140 -17.51 -4.92 16.54
N GLY A 141 -18.33 -4.59 15.55
CA GLY A 141 -19.23 -3.43 15.57
C GLY A 141 -18.50 -2.09 15.57
N TYR A 142 -17.42 -1.94 14.80
CA TYR A 142 -16.78 -0.64 14.56
C TYR A 142 -17.55 0.16 13.52
N ASP A 143 -17.83 1.42 13.82
CA ASP A 143 -18.46 2.36 12.89
C ASP A 143 -17.42 3.04 11.99
N ILE A 144 -16.22 3.29 12.52
CA ILE A 144 -15.12 3.94 11.82
C ILE A 144 -13.81 3.24 12.14
N VAL A 145 -13.01 2.99 11.11
CA VAL A 145 -11.61 2.59 11.23
C VAL A 145 -10.75 3.61 10.49
N VAL A 146 -9.78 4.20 11.19
CA VAL A 146 -8.88 5.23 10.65
C VAL A 146 -7.47 4.67 10.52
N ASP A 147 -6.72 5.10 9.50
CA ASP A 147 -5.31 4.75 9.42
C ASP A 147 -4.45 5.60 10.36
N ILE A 148 -3.43 5.00 10.96
CA ILE A 148 -2.51 5.66 11.88
C ILE A 148 -1.79 6.86 11.25
N GLN A 149 -1.58 6.87 9.93
CA GLN A 149 -0.92 7.97 9.21
C GLN A 149 -1.70 9.29 9.26
N THR A 150 -3.02 9.24 9.49
CA THR A 150 -3.86 10.44 9.57
C THR A 150 -4.12 10.89 11.01
N MET A 151 -3.49 10.24 11.99
CA MET A 151 -3.73 10.47 13.43
C MET A 151 -2.47 10.96 14.14
N GLN A 152 -2.63 11.89 15.10
CA GLN A 152 -1.53 12.32 15.96
C GLN A 152 -1.36 11.43 17.21
N TYR A 153 -2.46 10.86 17.71
CA TYR A 153 -2.48 10.01 18.90
C TYR A 153 -3.69 9.08 18.88
N GLY A 154 -3.52 7.85 19.39
CA GLY A 154 -4.59 6.90 19.65
C GLY A 154 -4.19 5.97 20.80
N LYS A 155 -5.10 5.68 21.72
CA LYS A 155 -4.83 4.72 22.79
C LYS A 155 -4.64 3.32 22.20
N PRO A 156 -3.67 2.51 22.66
CA PRO A 156 -3.42 1.17 22.12
C PRO A 156 -4.64 0.24 22.08
N GLU A 157 -5.59 0.42 23.01
CA GLU A 157 -6.85 -0.34 23.08
C GLU A 157 -7.76 -0.19 21.85
N TYR A 158 -7.61 0.90 21.09
CA TYR A 158 -8.35 1.14 19.84
C TYR A 158 -7.62 0.63 18.60
N ASN A 159 -6.39 0.10 18.74
CA ASN A 159 -5.64 -0.48 17.64
C ASN A 159 -6.17 -1.87 17.30
N ILE A 160 -6.64 -2.07 16.06
CA ILE A 160 -7.12 -3.37 15.58
C ILE A 160 -6.14 -4.08 14.65
N SER A 161 -4.94 -3.54 14.42
CA SER A 161 -3.96 -4.07 13.44
C SER A 161 -3.67 -5.55 13.63
N GLU A 162 -3.41 -5.99 14.87
CA GLU A 162 -3.15 -7.40 15.19
C GLU A 162 -4.35 -8.32 14.87
N LYS A 163 -5.58 -7.83 15.04
CA LYS A 163 -6.79 -8.58 14.72
C LYS A 163 -6.96 -8.75 13.21
N VAL A 164 -6.65 -7.69 12.46
CA VAL A 164 -6.64 -7.71 11.00
C VAL A 164 -5.56 -8.65 10.48
N ILE A 165 -4.34 -8.57 11.03
CA ILE A 165 -3.23 -9.48 10.68
C ILE A 165 -3.63 -10.94 10.93
N LYS A 166 -4.28 -11.25 12.05
CA LYS A 166 -4.77 -12.61 12.34
C LYS A 166 -5.83 -13.11 11.36
N THR A 167 -6.55 -12.21 10.70
CA THR A 167 -7.57 -12.57 9.68
C THR A 167 -6.93 -12.86 8.31
N LEU A 168 -5.69 -12.41 8.11
CA LEU A 168 -4.94 -12.51 6.85
C LEU A 168 -3.96 -13.69 6.80
N LYS A 169 -3.70 -14.32 7.96
CA LYS A 169 -2.95 -15.58 8.10
C LYS A 169 -3.89 -16.76 7.93
#